data_AF-H1YAZ0-F1
#
_entry.id   AF-H1YAZ0-F1
#
_cell.length_a   1.000
_cell.length_b   1.000
_cell.length_c   1.000
_cell.angle_alpha   90.00
_cell.angle_beta   90.00
_cell.angle_gamma   90.00
#
_symmetry.space_group_name_H-M   'P 1'
#
loop_
_entity.id
_entity.type
_entity.pdbx_description
1 polymer ?
#
loop_
_entity_poly.entity_id
_entity_poly.type
_entity_poly.pdbx_seq_one_letter_code
_entity_poly.pdbx_strand_id
1 'polypeptide(L)'
;MLSNITFIQGSGGLGRPLAGQDHYSGLIFYSATLPSGFSASNRVKKFFSVTDAESAGINLAYTDETKATATYLVSAAGNTGDTIGFNVTEPGSKTVALGTFTKTAGQTTVNAVAAGIAAAINANTQTTGYSATALVATVTITARAGLGIYLNSGSPLVVQSPGAIAGTLTQFAGGAASRNAVYHYHISEFFRIQPKGVLWVGIFAVPSAYTFSEIATLQSIADGSLRQVGIYKDAAAFATADLTAIDLACKAQDTGHKPLIALYGADLSGMADISALTDLSLLSASTASAIIAQDGGAVGAALYQTFGKSITTLGAQLGATALAKVNEDIAWVQKFNISNGTECETLAFANGVLFSDPSVTDNLLNYLDAQRYVFLRKYVGYSGSFFNSFNMAVSVSSDYAYGEDNRTIQKAKRGIYASLLLVLNGPLVLNADGTLSANTLAYLETMTTPNLDQMVRDGEISAYQPVIDSAQNVSSTGTLVITVQIVADGVARQIQVPISYVQSLS
;
A
#
# COMPACT_ATOMS: atom_id res chain seq x y z
N MET A 1 9.57 43.48 33.33
CA MET A 1 9.68 42.02 33.41
C MET A 1 11.16 41.66 33.37
N LEU A 2 11.63 40.81 34.29
CA LEU A 2 13.04 40.42 34.37
C LEU A 2 13.43 39.61 33.13
N SER A 3 14.62 39.87 32.59
CA SER A 3 15.24 39.04 31.56
C SER A 3 15.44 37.64 32.11
N ASN A 4 14.86 36.63 31.45
CA ASN A 4 14.95 35.23 31.85
C ASN A 4 15.30 34.38 30.63
N ILE A 5 16.14 33.36 30.84
CA ILE A 5 16.43 32.33 29.84
C ILE A 5 15.33 31.26 29.96
N THR A 6 14.57 31.06 28.89
CA THR A 6 13.51 30.04 28.86
C THR A 6 13.97 28.89 27.99
N PHE A 7 14.08 27.69 28.58
CA PHE A 7 14.35 26.48 27.81
C PHE A 7 13.02 25.94 27.27
N ILE A 8 12.86 25.96 25.95
CA ILE A 8 11.78 25.24 25.28
C ILE A 8 12.33 23.87 24.92
N GLN A 9 11.94 22.83 25.65
CA GLN A 9 12.18 21.46 25.21
C GLN A 9 11.30 21.16 24.00
N GLY A 10 11.90 21.13 22.81
CA GLY A 10 11.25 20.57 21.63
C GLY A 10 11.18 19.05 21.75
N SER A 11 10.01 18.46 21.54
CA SER A 11 9.82 17.02 21.36
C SER A 11 10.29 16.60 19.96
N GLY A 12 11.58 16.83 19.65
CA GLY A 12 12.21 16.40 18.41
C GLY A 12 12.59 14.92 18.49
N GLY A 13 11.61 14.06 18.80
CA GLY A 13 11.75 12.64 19.09
C GLY A 13 13.04 12.08 18.50
N LEU A 14 14.02 11.79 19.37
CA LEU A 14 15.41 11.44 19.03
C LEU A 14 15.52 10.10 18.27
N GLY A 15 14.46 9.68 17.56
CA GLY A 15 14.27 8.46 16.80
C GLY A 15 15.50 8.16 15.97
N ARG A 16 16.43 7.44 16.60
CA ARG A 16 17.68 7.04 16.00
C ARG A 16 17.31 6.32 14.71
N PRO A 17 17.85 6.76 13.55
CA PRO A 17 17.63 6.07 12.30
C PRO A 17 17.87 4.59 12.47
N LEU A 18 17.03 3.76 11.85
CA LEU A 18 17.29 2.32 11.83
C LEU A 18 18.64 2.06 11.17
N ALA A 19 19.37 1.09 11.69
CA ALA A 19 20.63 0.68 11.09
C ALA A 19 20.37 0.03 9.72
N GLY A 20 21.32 0.20 8.79
CA GLY A 20 21.24 -0.38 7.46
C GLY A 20 20.18 0.28 6.57
N GLN A 21 19.94 -0.34 5.41
CA GLN A 21 19.06 0.19 4.36
C GLN A 21 17.91 -0.76 4.03
N ASP A 22 17.75 -1.87 4.76
CA ASP A 22 16.76 -2.92 4.46
C ASP A 22 15.31 -2.42 4.56
N HIS A 23 15.08 -1.31 5.26
CA HIS A 23 13.80 -0.62 5.42
C HIS A 23 13.56 0.51 4.41
N TYR A 24 14.49 0.77 3.49
CA TYR A 24 14.35 1.84 2.49
C TYR A 24 13.41 1.39 1.38
N SER A 25 12.29 2.11 1.27
CA SER A 25 11.18 1.73 0.40
C SER A 25 10.83 2.84 -0.59
N GLY A 26 10.44 2.44 -1.79
CA GLY A 26 9.76 3.31 -2.76
C GLY A 26 8.25 3.10 -2.74
N LEU A 27 7.47 4.10 -3.10
CA LEU A 27 6.02 4.00 -3.34
C LEU A 27 5.65 4.84 -4.57
N ILE A 28 5.04 4.19 -5.56
CA ILE A 28 4.72 4.77 -6.86
C ILE A 28 3.21 4.92 -7.00
N PHE A 29 2.79 6.13 -7.34
CA PHE A 29 1.43 6.50 -7.71
C PHE A 29 1.42 7.11 -9.12
N TYR A 30 0.25 7.07 -9.78
CA TYR A 30 0.05 7.68 -11.09
C TYR A 30 -1.07 8.74 -11.03
N SER A 31 -0.76 9.96 -11.44
CA SER A 31 -1.71 11.06 -11.59
C SER A 31 -1.19 12.21 -12.45
N ALA A 32 -2.11 12.80 -13.23
CA ALA A 32 -1.88 14.07 -13.91
C ALA A 32 -1.99 15.27 -12.95
N THR A 33 -2.85 15.17 -11.92
CA THR A 33 -3.04 16.20 -10.89
C THR A 33 -2.12 15.93 -9.72
N LEU A 34 -1.27 16.91 -9.39
CA LEU A 34 -0.25 16.77 -8.35
C LEU A 34 -0.68 17.47 -7.05
N PRO A 35 -0.35 16.90 -5.87
CA PRO A 35 -0.48 17.62 -4.60
C PRO A 35 0.40 18.88 -4.60
N SER A 36 0.06 19.86 -3.77
CA SER A 36 0.69 21.20 -3.79
C SER A 36 2.21 21.21 -3.60
N GLY A 37 2.78 20.21 -2.92
CA GLY A 37 4.23 20.08 -2.77
C GLY A 37 4.93 19.49 -3.99
N PHE A 38 4.23 18.88 -4.94
CA PHE A 38 4.80 18.21 -6.10
C PHE A 38 4.71 19.09 -7.35
N SER A 39 5.63 18.90 -8.29
CA SER A 39 5.61 19.59 -9.58
C SER A 39 6.01 18.64 -10.71
N ALA A 40 5.79 19.05 -11.96
CA ALA A 40 6.17 18.23 -13.12
C ALA A 40 7.67 17.92 -13.17
N SER A 41 8.53 18.78 -12.62
CA SER A 41 9.98 18.60 -12.51
C SER A 41 10.44 18.00 -11.18
N ASN A 42 9.56 17.93 -10.18
CA ASN A 42 9.85 17.37 -8.86
C ASN A 42 8.70 16.45 -8.42
N ARG A 43 8.70 15.24 -8.98
CA ARG A 43 7.65 14.23 -8.78
C ARG A 43 7.94 13.23 -7.67
N VAL A 44 9.15 13.23 -7.11
CA VAL A 44 9.57 12.27 -6.09
C VAL A 44 10.03 13.00 -4.83
N LYS A 45 9.53 12.56 -3.68
CA LYS A 45 9.90 13.12 -2.38
C LYS A 45 10.22 12.02 -1.38
N LYS A 46 11.10 12.34 -0.43
CA LYS A 46 11.48 11.46 0.66
C LYS A 46 10.73 11.87 1.93
N PHE A 47 10.10 10.90 2.59
CA PHE A 47 9.34 11.06 3.83
C PHE A 47 9.89 10.14 4.92
N PHE A 48 9.82 10.62 6.15
CA PHE A 48 10.17 9.89 7.37
C PHE A 48 8.96 9.74 8.31
N SER A 49 7.84 10.38 7.97
CA SER A 49 6.59 10.31 8.72
C SER A 49 5.39 10.65 7.83
N VAL A 50 4.19 10.40 8.34
CA VAL A 50 2.94 10.85 7.72
C VAL A 50 2.88 12.39 7.66
N THR A 51 3.38 13.07 8.68
CA THR A 51 3.40 14.54 8.75
C THR A 51 4.25 15.17 7.64
N ASP A 52 5.32 14.51 7.20
CA ASP A 52 6.11 14.99 6.06
C ASP A 52 5.30 14.94 4.76
N ALA A 53 4.50 13.89 4.57
CA ALA A 53 3.63 13.75 3.41
C ALA A 53 2.50 14.80 3.43
N GLU A 54 1.91 15.04 4.60
CA GLU A 54 0.88 16.07 4.79
C GLU A 54 1.42 17.48 4.50
N SER A 55 2.65 17.76 4.94
CA SER A 55 3.38 19.01 4.64
C SER A 55 3.71 19.15 3.15
N ALA A 56 3.85 18.04 2.43
CA ALA A 56 3.99 18.00 0.98
C ALA A 56 2.65 18.06 0.21
N GLY A 57 1.52 18.26 0.91
CA GLY A 57 0.20 18.42 0.32
C GLY A 57 -0.60 17.11 0.16
N ILE A 58 -0.06 15.98 0.59
CA ILE A 58 -0.79 14.70 0.67
C ILE A 58 -1.48 14.65 2.03
N ASN A 59 -2.58 15.37 2.18
CA ASN A 59 -3.33 15.47 3.43
C ASN A 59 -4.83 15.23 3.22
N LEU A 60 -5.55 15.11 4.34
CA LEU A 60 -7.00 14.88 4.38
C LEU A 60 -7.81 16.20 4.39
N ALA A 61 -7.31 17.25 3.74
CA ALA A 61 -8.09 18.47 3.51
C ALA A 61 -9.04 18.35 2.30
N TYR A 62 -8.92 17.27 1.51
CA TYR A 62 -9.78 16.96 0.36
C TYR A 62 -9.87 18.11 -0.66
N THR A 63 -8.79 18.86 -0.83
CA THR A 63 -8.75 20.02 -1.75
C THR A 63 -8.85 19.61 -3.23
N ASP A 64 -8.60 18.34 -3.53
CA ASP A 64 -8.71 17.71 -4.85
C ASP A 64 -10.06 17.01 -5.07
N GLU A 65 -10.96 17.02 -4.09
CA GLU A 65 -12.30 16.45 -4.19
C GLU A 65 -13.30 17.47 -4.77
N THR A 66 -14.21 16.99 -5.62
CA THR A 66 -15.42 17.74 -5.96
C THR A 66 -16.56 17.24 -5.07
N LYS A 67 -17.15 18.14 -4.27
CA LYS A 67 -18.30 17.80 -3.41
C LYS A 67 -19.54 17.61 -4.25
N ALA A 68 -20.26 16.51 -4.03
CA ALA A 68 -21.55 16.27 -4.69
C ALA A 68 -22.60 17.30 -4.26
N THR A 69 -23.54 17.60 -5.16
CA THR A 69 -24.67 18.49 -4.88
C THR A 69 -26.00 17.81 -5.20
N ALA A 70 -27.01 18.04 -4.37
CA ALA A 70 -28.40 17.64 -4.57
C ALA A 70 -29.30 18.88 -4.59
N THR A 71 -30.52 18.75 -5.11
CA THR A 71 -31.49 19.86 -5.08
C THR A 71 -32.86 19.43 -4.57
N TYR A 72 -33.55 20.34 -3.90
CA TYR A 72 -34.95 20.21 -3.53
C TYR A 72 -35.72 21.44 -3.99
N LEU A 73 -36.61 21.27 -4.97
CA LEU A 73 -37.47 22.33 -5.49
C LEU A 73 -38.77 22.35 -4.68
N VAL A 74 -38.97 23.37 -3.85
CA VAL A 74 -40.22 23.54 -3.08
C VAL A 74 -41.36 23.90 -4.02
N SER A 75 -42.39 23.06 -4.09
CA SER A 75 -43.58 23.25 -4.92
C SER A 75 -44.81 23.68 -4.13
N ALA A 76 -44.85 23.42 -2.82
CA ALA A 76 -45.90 23.91 -1.93
C ALA A 76 -45.32 24.37 -0.59
N ALA A 77 -45.75 25.55 -0.14
CA ALA A 77 -45.28 26.12 1.13
C ALA A 77 -45.82 25.39 2.37
N GLY A 78 -46.89 24.60 2.25
CA GLY A 78 -47.52 23.91 3.39
C GLY A 78 -48.21 24.84 4.40
N ASN A 79 -48.58 24.30 5.54
CA ASN A 79 -49.26 24.98 6.65
C ASN A 79 -48.28 25.45 7.73
N THR A 80 -48.71 26.38 8.58
CA THR A 80 -47.93 26.77 9.76
C THR A 80 -47.81 25.58 10.70
N GLY A 81 -46.60 25.27 11.17
CA GLY A 81 -46.31 24.10 12.00
C GLY A 81 -45.85 22.88 11.21
N ASP A 82 -46.00 22.86 9.88
CA ASP A 82 -45.45 21.78 9.05
C ASP A 82 -43.92 21.76 9.14
N THR A 83 -43.36 20.56 9.18
CA THR A 83 -41.92 20.36 9.25
C THR A 83 -41.38 19.64 8.03
N ILE A 84 -40.14 19.93 7.65
CA ILE A 84 -39.40 19.18 6.64
C ILE A 84 -37.94 19.01 7.08
N GLY A 85 -37.42 17.80 6.98
CA GLY A 85 -36.02 17.48 7.24
C GLY A 85 -35.43 16.59 6.15
N PHE A 86 -34.13 16.37 6.24
CA PHE A 86 -33.37 15.61 5.24
C PHE A 86 -32.40 14.67 5.93
N ASN A 87 -32.37 13.41 5.49
CA ASN A 87 -31.41 12.42 5.93
C ASN A 87 -30.52 12.00 4.76
N VAL A 88 -29.22 11.90 5.00
CA VAL A 88 -28.25 11.39 4.03
C VAL A 88 -27.66 10.08 4.52
N THR A 89 -27.68 9.06 3.67
CA THR A 89 -26.91 7.83 3.89
C THR A 89 -25.49 8.03 3.39
N GLU A 90 -24.53 7.87 4.28
CA GLU A 90 -23.07 7.90 4.06
C GLU A 90 -22.50 6.46 4.01
N PRO A 91 -21.23 6.28 3.58
CA PRO A 91 -20.56 4.97 3.59
C PRO A 91 -20.71 4.22 4.91
N GLY A 92 -20.82 2.89 4.83
CA GLY A 92 -21.10 2.03 5.99
C GLY A 92 -22.54 2.11 6.50
N SER A 93 -23.48 2.55 5.66
CA SER A 93 -24.91 2.68 5.99
C SER A 93 -25.20 3.67 7.13
N LYS A 94 -24.29 4.63 7.35
CA LYS A 94 -24.45 5.66 8.39
C LYS A 94 -25.46 6.70 7.93
N THR A 95 -26.50 6.96 8.70
CA THR A 95 -27.49 8.02 8.40
C THR A 95 -27.15 9.32 9.13
N VAL A 96 -27.13 10.44 8.41
CA VAL A 96 -26.89 11.79 8.93
C VAL A 96 -28.13 12.65 8.70
N ALA A 97 -28.73 13.15 9.78
CA ALA A 97 -29.82 14.12 9.70
C ALA A 97 -29.25 15.54 9.50
N LEU A 98 -29.66 16.23 8.43
CA LEU A 98 -29.15 17.55 8.06
C LEU A 98 -29.81 18.69 8.86
N GLY A 99 -30.93 18.40 9.53
CA GLY A 99 -31.73 19.37 10.26
C GLY A 99 -33.20 19.33 9.84
N THR A 100 -34.05 19.95 10.65
CA THR A 100 -35.49 20.04 10.43
C THR A 100 -35.91 21.51 10.44
N PHE A 101 -36.51 21.96 9.35
CA PHE A 101 -37.19 23.24 9.25
C PHE A 101 -38.63 23.10 9.74
N THR A 102 -39.12 24.08 10.50
CA THR A 102 -40.53 24.20 10.89
C THR A 102 -41.09 25.50 10.33
N LYS A 103 -42.18 25.42 9.56
CA LYS A 103 -42.81 26.60 8.95
C LYS A 103 -43.52 27.46 9.99
N THR A 104 -43.24 28.75 9.94
CA THR A 104 -43.92 29.81 10.71
C THR A 104 -44.93 30.55 9.84
N ALA A 105 -45.83 31.32 10.47
CA ALA A 105 -46.87 32.07 9.77
C ALA A 105 -46.32 33.13 8.79
N GLY A 106 -45.09 33.62 9.01
CA GLY A 106 -44.46 34.64 8.15
C GLY A 106 -43.92 34.11 6.82
N GLN A 107 -43.78 32.79 6.65
CA GLN A 107 -43.23 32.18 5.43
C GLN A 107 -44.35 31.78 4.47
N THR A 108 -44.94 32.76 3.78
CA THR A 108 -46.11 32.56 2.92
C THR A 108 -45.79 32.10 1.49
N THR A 109 -44.51 32.14 1.09
CA THR A 109 -44.06 31.76 -0.26
C THR A 109 -43.15 30.54 -0.23
N VAL A 110 -43.12 29.80 -1.35
CA VAL A 110 -42.17 28.69 -1.54
C VAL A 110 -40.70 29.15 -1.41
N ASN A 111 -40.39 30.40 -1.78
CA ASN A 111 -39.06 30.98 -1.64
C ASN A 111 -38.69 31.18 -0.16
N ALA A 112 -39.63 31.66 0.65
CA ALA A 112 -39.41 31.84 2.08
C ALA A 112 -39.22 30.50 2.80
N VAL A 113 -39.94 29.45 2.36
CA VAL A 113 -39.74 28.08 2.84
C VAL A 113 -38.37 27.53 2.41
N ALA A 114 -37.99 27.68 1.15
CA ALA A 114 -36.68 27.24 0.66
C ALA A 114 -35.51 27.91 1.42
N ALA A 115 -35.59 29.22 1.65
CA ALA A 115 -34.62 29.94 2.47
C ALA A 115 -34.57 29.41 3.92
N GLY A 116 -35.72 29.11 4.51
CA GLY A 116 -35.82 28.51 5.84
C GLY A 116 -35.19 27.12 5.92
N ILE A 117 -35.41 26.27 4.90
CA ILE A 117 -34.77 24.95 4.79
C ILE A 117 -33.25 25.09 4.71
N ALA A 118 -32.74 25.97 3.84
CA ALA A 118 -31.31 26.19 3.71
C ALA A 118 -30.69 26.68 5.03
N ALA A 119 -31.37 27.58 5.75
CA ALA A 119 -30.94 28.05 7.06
C ALA A 119 -30.92 26.91 8.11
N ALA A 120 -31.92 26.03 8.12
CA ALA A 120 -31.99 24.90 9.03
C ALA A 120 -30.85 23.89 8.79
N ILE A 121 -30.47 23.65 7.52
CA ILE A 121 -29.31 22.83 7.18
C ILE A 121 -28.01 23.50 7.63
N ASN A 122 -27.84 24.80 7.31
CA ASN A 122 -26.63 25.54 7.64
C ASN A 122 -26.40 25.71 9.14
N ALA A 123 -27.47 25.75 9.94
CA ALA A 123 -27.37 25.75 11.40
C ALA A 123 -26.64 24.51 11.95
N ASN A 124 -26.66 23.40 11.21
CA ASN A 124 -26.02 22.14 11.59
C ASN A 124 -24.70 21.88 10.85
N THR A 125 -24.20 22.81 10.02
CA THR A 125 -22.99 22.59 9.20
C THR A 125 -21.76 22.21 10.03
N GLN A 126 -21.59 22.77 11.22
CA GLN A 126 -20.44 22.43 12.09
C GLN A 126 -20.48 20.97 12.57
N THR A 127 -21.67 20.37 12.64
CA THR A 127 -21.88 18.99 13.09
C THR A 127 -21.92 18.01 11.93
N THR A 128 -22.60 18.38 10.84
CA THR A 128 -22.86 17.48 9.71
C THR A 128 -21.84 17.65 8.57
N GLY A 129 -21.21 18.82 8.46
CA GLY A 129 -20.34 19.21 7.34
C GLY A 129 -21.09 19.55 6.04
N TYR A 130 -22.41 19.38 6.00
CA TYR A 130 -23.25 19.74 4.85
C TYR A 130 -23.58 21.23 4.90
N SER A 131 -23.79 21.82 3.72
CA SER A 131 -24.25 23.20 3.59
C SER A 131 -25.35 23.30 2.55
N ALA A 132 -26.12 24.38 2.57
CA ALA A 132 -27.19 24.61 1.62
C ALA A 132 -27.29 26.08 1.21
N THR A 133 -27.69 26.30 -0.03
CA THR A 133 -28.06 27.63 -0.55
C THR A 133 -29.47 27.57 -1.11
N ALA A 134 -30.25 28.62 -0.94
CA ALA A 134 -31.56 28.74 -1.58
C ALA A 134 -31.53 29.81 -2.67
N LEU A 135 -31.97 29.46 -3.87
CA LEU A 135 -32.20 30.39 -4.96
C LEU A 135 -33.64 30.23 -5.43
N VAL A 136 -34.46 31.27 -5.21
CA VAL A 136 -35.91 31.21 -5.42
C VAL A 136 -36.49 30.05 -4.58
N ALA A 137 -37.14 29.07 -5.19
CA ALA A 137 -37.77 27.94 -4.52
C ALA A 137 -36.86 26.70 -4.44
N THR A 138 -35.65 26.76 -5.03
CA THR A 138 -34.72 25.63 -5.08
C THR A 138 -33.70 25.73 -3.97
N VAL A 139 -33.64 24.69 -3.14
CA VAL A 139 -32.57 24.47 -2.17
C VAL A 139 -31.51 23.59 -2.83
N THR A 140 -30.27 24.08 -2.94
CA THR A 140 -29.11 23.29 -3.35
C THR A 140 -28.35 22.88 -2.10
N ILE A 141 -28.23 21.57 -1.88
CA ILE A 141 -27.51 20.97 -0.75
C ILE A 141 -26.14 20.51 -1.25
N THR A 142 -25.07 20.97 -0.62
CA THR A 142 -23.70 20.56 -0.91
C THR A 142 -23.21 19.60 0.15
N ALA A 143 -22.69 18.46 -0.28
CA ALA A 143 -22.16 17.41 0.58
C ALA A 143 -20.92 17.87 1.37
N ARG A 144 -20.66 17.23 2.52
CA ARG A 144 -19.35 17.37 3.18
C ARG A 144 -18.24 16.73 2.34
N ALA A 145 -17.00 17.16 2.57
CA ALA A 145 -15.84 16.50 1.99
C ALA A 145 -15.65 15.07 2.54
N GLY A 146 -14.89 14.26 1.81
CA GLY A 146 -14.60 12.87 2.10
C GLY A 146 -15.67 11.89 1.64
N LEU A 147 -16.60 12.31 0.77
CA LEU A 147 -17.66 11.45 0.25
C LEU A 147 -17.44 11.07 -1.22
N GLY A 148 -16.61 11.82 -1.94
CA GLY A 148 -16.15 11.50 -3.28
C GLY A 148 -17.31 11.13 -4.22
N ILE A 149 -17.24 9.94 -4.82
CA ILE A 149 -18.27 9.46 -5.75
C ILE A 149 -19.46 8.75 -5.09
N TYR A 150 -19.40 8.47 -3.79
CA TYR A 150 -20.37 7.59 -3.12
C TYR A 150 -21.82 8.06 -3.33
N LEU A 151 -22.05 9.36 -3.18
CA LEU A 151 -23.38 9.96 -3.28
C LEU A 151 -23.91 10.06 -4.73
N ASN A 152 -23.12 9.75 -5.76
CA ASN A 152 -23.52 9.92 -7.16
C ASN A 152 -24.55 8.87 -7.65
N SER A 153 -24.86 7.87 -6.83
CA SER A 153 -25.73 6.75 -7.22
C SER A 153 -26.69 6.37 -6.10
N GLY A 154 -27.74 5.63 -6.46
CA GLY A 154 -28.77 5.20 -5.51
C GLY A 154 -29.70 6.34 -5.09
N SER A 155 -30.22 6.26 -3.87
CA SER A 155 -31.09 7.29 -3.27
C SER A 155 -30.58 7.71 -1.89
N PRO A 156 -29.37 8.29 -1.82
CA PRO A 156 -28.72 8.59 -0.55
C PRO A 156 -29.41 9.71 0.22
N LEU A 157 -30.10 10.65 -0.45
CA LEU A 157 -30.84 11.72 0.20
C LEU A 157 -32.32 11.36 0.31
N VAL A 158 -32.85 11.42 1.52
CA VAL A 158 -34.25 11.11 1.84
C VAL A 158 -34.90 12.30 2.51
N VAL A 159 -36.04 12.75 1.99
CA VAL A 159 -36.86 13.81 2.59
C VAL A 159 -37.73 13.24 3.70
N GLN A 160 -37.79 13.93 4.83
CA GLN A 160 -38.67 13.64 5.96
C GLN A 160 -39.68 14.78 6.06
N SER A 161 -40.86 14.65 5.47
CA SER A 161 -41.92 15.69 5.50
C SER A 161 -43.23 15.11 6.05
N PRO A 162 -43.48 15.18 7.37
CA PRO A 162 -44.75 14.75 7.94
C PRO A 162 -45.92 15.74 7.73
N GLY A 163 -45.83 16.68 6.77
CA GLY A 163 -46.82 17.76 6.57
C GLY A 163 -47.11 18.07 5.09
N ALA A 164 -47.70 19.24 4.82
CA ALA A 164 -48.11 19.67 3.48
C ALA A 164 -47.03 20.48 2.73
N ILE A 165 -45.82 20.60 3.28
CA ILE A 165 -44.65 21.09 2.52
C ILE A 165 -44.32 20.02 1.48
N ALA A 166 -44.41 20.40 0.20
CA ALA A 166 -44.16 19.52 -0.94
C ALA A 166 -43.09 20.10 -1.86
N GLY A 167 -42.44 19.21 -2.60
CA GLY A 167 -41.36 19.57 -3.51
C GLY A 167 -40.76 18.36 -4.21
N THR A 168 -39.90 18.64 -5.18
CA THR A 168 -39.23 17.63 -5.99
C THR A 168 -37.78 17.50 -5.54
N LEU A 169 -37.39 16.29 -5.12
CA LEU A 169 -36.00 15.97 -4.80
C LEU A 169 -35.26 15.50 -6.06
N THR A 170 -34.08 16.09 -6.29
CA THR A 170 -33.05 15.55 -7.19
C THR A 170 -31.90 15.06 -6.33
N GLN A 171 -31.49 13.80 -6.53
CA GLN A 171 -30.42 13.17 -5.76
C GLN A 171 -29.07 13.85 -5.98
N PHE A 172 -28.11 13.51 -5.11
CA PHE A 172 -26.73 13.96 -5.24
C PHE A 172 -26.11 13.47 -6.57
N ALA A 173 -25.34 14.36 -7.19
CA ALA A 173 -24.54 14.04 -8.37
C ALA A 173 -23.29 14.93 -8.43
N GLY A 174 -22.38 14.61 -9.34
CA GLY A 174 -21.21 15.43 -9.66
C GLY A 174 -20.05 15.34 -8.66
N GLY A 175 -20.13 14.46 -7.68
CA GLY A 175 -19.02 14.20 -6.76
C GLY A 175 -17.83 13.55 -7.48
N ALA A 176 -16.61 13.96 -7.14
CA ALA A 176 -15.37 13.38 -7.65
C ALA A 176 -14.41 13.12 -6.48
N ALA A 177 -13.80 11.95 -6.45
CA ALA A 177 -13.04 11.48 -5.28
C ALA A 177 -11.67 12.13 -5.12
N SER A 178 -11.20 12.22 -3.86
CA SER A 178 -9.84 12.65 -3.53
C SER A 178 -8.83 11.52 -3.78
N ARG A 179 -7.82 11.81 -4.61
CA ARG A 179 -6.64 10.96 -4.79
C ARG A 179 -5.67 11.12 -3.62
N ASN A 180 -5.57 12.33 -3.07
CA ASN A 180 -4.72 12.61 -1.91
C ASN A 180 -5.09 11.75 -0.69
N ALA A 181 -6.39 11.47 -0.48
CA ALA A 181 -6.83 10.59 0.59
C ALA A 181 -6.32 9.15 0.43
N VAL A 182 -6.25 8.63 -0.81
CA VAL A 182 -5.71 7.30 -1.11
C VAL A 182 -4.18 7.26 -0.96
N TYR A 183 -3.48 8.31 -1.40
CA TYR A 183 -2.03 8.43 -1.20
C TYR A 183 -1.68 8.50 0.28
N HIS A 184 -2.41 9.33 1.04
CA HIS A 184 -2.27 9.45 2.48
C HIS A 184 -2.49 8.10 3.17
N TYR A 185 -3.54 7.37 2.79
CA TYR A 185 -3.83 6.04 3.33
C TYR A 185 -2.63 5.09 3.20
N HIS A 186 -2.10 4.90 2.00
CA HIS A 186 -0.95 3.99 1.81
C HIS A 186 0.32 4.43 2.55
N ILE A 187 0.60 5.74 2.59
CA ILE A 187 1.74 6.28 3.33
C ILE A 187 1.53 6.08 4.84
N SER A 188 0.31 6.32 5.33
CA SER A 188 -0.04 6.16 6.74
C SER A 188 0.05 4.71 7.19
N GLU A 189 -0.40 3.76 6.36
CA GLU A 189 -0.33 2.33 6.65
C GLU A 189 1.12 1.82 6.63
N PHE A 190 1.97 2.35 5.75
CA PHE A 190 3.41 2.07 5.77
C PHE A 190 4.02 2.50 7.11
N PHE A 191 3.83 3.76 7.52
CA PHE A 191 4.40 4.28 8.76
C PHE A 191 3.72 3.75 10.01
N ARG A 192 2.49 3.22 9.93
CA ARG A 192 1.83 2.52 11.04
C ARG A 192 2.59 1.25 11.40
N ILE A 193 3.03 0.48 10.40
CA ILE A 193 3.73 -0.79 10.60
C ILE A 193 5.24 -0.58 10.78
N GLN A 194 5.84 0.34 10.03
CA GLN A 194 7.25 0.70 10.15
C GLN A 194 7.42 2.21 10.41
N PRO A 195 7.21 2.69 11.66
CA PRO A 195 7.26 4.11 12.00
C PRO A 195 8.61 4.78 11.80
N LYS A 196 9.69 4.00 11.71
CA LYS A 196 11.06 4.51 11.49
C LYS A 196 11.55 4.23 10.07
N GLY A 197 10.63 3.85 9.19
CA GLY A 197 10.90 3.60 7.78
C GLY A 197 11.38 4.85 7.05
N VAL A 198 11.96 4.65 5.88
CA VAL A 198 12.32 5.74 4.98
C VAL A 198 11.63 5.48 3.65
N LEU A 199 10.75 6.40 3.25
CA LEU A 199 9.84 6.20 2.12
C LEU A 199 10.09 7.26 1.04
N TRP A 200 10.43 6.82 -0.17
CA TRP A 200 10.45 7.68 -1.35
C TRP A 200 9.12 7.53 -2.08
N VAL A 201 8.33 8.60 -2.13
CA VAL A 201 7.03 8.62 -2.79
C VAL A 201 7.16 9.35 -4.12
N GLY A 202 6.81 8.67 -5.21
CA GLY A 202 6.75 9.23 -6.55
C GLY A 202 5.34 9.30 -7.10
N ILE A 203 4.92 10.46 -7.61
CA ILE A 203 3.62 10.65 -8.28
C ILE A 203 3.88 10.97 -9.76
N PHE A 204 3.76 9.96 -10.61
CA PHE A 204 4.11 10.01 -12.03
C PHE A 204 2.90 10.30 -12.91
N ALA A 205 3.15 10.79 -14.12
CA ALA A 205 2.08 10.90 -15.10
C ALA A 205 1.57 9.50 -15.47
N VAL A 206 0.28 9.37 -15.74
CA VAL A 206 -0.30 8.12 -16.25
C VAL A 206 0.29 7.87 -17.64
N PRO A 207 1.07 6.80 -17.86
CA PRO A 207 1.65 6.52 -19.17
C PRO A 207 0.61 5.95 -20.13
N SER A 208 0.88 6.03 -21.44
CA SER A 208 0.06 5.33 -22.45
C SER A 208 0.21 3.80 -22.36
N ALA A 209 1.42 3.34 -22.01
CA ALA A 209 1.74 1.95 -21.71
C ALA A 209 2.59 1.89 -20.45
N TYR A 210 2.23 1.01 -19.51
CA TYR A 210 2.95 0.83 -18.26
C TYR A 210 4.20 -0.03 -18.49
N THR A 211 5.36 0.62 -18.61
CA THR A 211 6.68 -0.04 -18.67
C THR A 211 7.38 -0.07 -17.31
N PHE A 212 6.82 0.63 -16.32
CA PHE A 212 7.35 0.73 -14.95
C PHE A 212 8.78 1.30 -14.88
N SER A 213 9.15 2.15 -15.84
CA SER A 213 10.42 2.88 -15.86
C SER A 213 10.61 3.80 -14.64
N GLU A 214 9.52 4.13 -13.96
CA GLU A 214 9.49 4.90 -12.72
C GLU A 214 10.28 4.21 -11.59
N ILE A 215 10.39 2.89 -11.59
CA ILE A 215 11.23 2.13 -10.65
C ILE A 215 12.69 2.57 -10.76
N ALA A 216 13.22 2.66 -11.98
CA ALA A 216 14.59 3.11 -12.21
C ALA A 216 14.77 4.59 -11.81
N THR A 217 13.75 5.41 -12.01
CA THR A 217 13.75 6.82 -11.61
C THR A 217 13.83 6.96 -10.09
N LEU A 218 12.99 6.24 -9.33
CA LEU A 218 13.06 6.19 -7.87
C LEU A 218 14.41 5.69 -7.39
N GLN A 219 14.90 4.60 -7.99
CA GLN A 219 16.16 4.00 -7.60
C GLN A 219 17.34 4.97 -7.81
N SER A 220 17.34 5.73 -8.91
CA SER A 220 18.35 6.76 -9.18
C SER A 220 18.30 7.90 -8.17
N ILE A 221 17.10 8.42 -7.87
CA ILE A 221 16.91 9.51 -6.89
C ILE A 221 17.30 9.08 -5.47
N ALA A 222 17.18 7.79 -5.17
CA ALA A 222 17.60 7.20 -3.91
C ALA A 222 19.05 6.69 -3.94
N ASP A 223 19.87 7.06 -4.93
CA ASP A 223 21.28 6.64 -5.05
C ASP A 223 21.48 5.11 -4.99
N GLY A 224 20.55 4.33 -5.55
CA GLY A 224 20.60 2.87 -5.53
C GLY A 224 20.25 2.23 -4.19
N SER A 225 19.72 2.98 -3.22
CA SER A 225 19.54 2.52 -1.85
C SER A 225 18.19 1.84 -1.53
N LEU A 226 17.18 1.90 -2.42
CA LEU A 226 15.91 1.21 -2.14
C LEU A 226 16.07 -0.31 -2.24
N ARG A 227 15.26 -1.02 -1.46
CA ARG A 227 15.26 -2.50 -1.34
C ARG A 227 13.92 -3.11 -1.69
N GLN A 228 12.86 -2.31 -1.61
CA GLN A 228 11.53 -2.66 -2.05
C GLN A 228 10.83 -1.44 -2.64
N VAL A 229 9.91 -1.66 -3.58
CA VAL A 229 9.03 -0.62 -4.13
C VAL A 229 7.58 -1.09 -4.16
N GLY A 230 6.67 -0.27 -3.65
CA GLY A 230 5.24 -0.46 -3.82
C GLY A 230 4.74 0.29 -5.05
N ILE A 231 3.83 -0.31 -5.83
CA ILE A 231 3.22 0.29 -7.01
C ILE A 231 1.71 0.22 -6.86
N TYR A 232 1.05 1.37 -6.79
CA TYR A 232 -0.40 1.49 -6.78
C TYR A 232 -0.88 1.98 -8.15
N LYS A 233 -1.60 1.11 -8.88
CA LYS A 233 -2.11 1.38 -10.22
C LYS A 233 -3.64 1.41 -10.23
N ASP A 234 -4.22 2.60 -10.16
CA ASP A 234 -5.66 2.84 -10.12
C ASP A 234 -6.26 3.33 -11.45
N ALA A 235 -5.42 3.83 -12.36
CA ALA A 235 -5.83 4.37 -13.66
C ALA A 235 -6.09 3.27 -14.73
N ALA A 236 -5.84 2.00 -14.40
CA ALA A 236 -6.14 0.85 -15.25
C ALA A 236 -6.41 -0.40 -14.40
N ALA A 237 -7.18 -1.34 -14.93
CA ALA A 237 -7.45 -2.62 -14.27
C ALA A 237 -6.15 -3.42 -14.05
N PHE A 238 -6.15 -4.28 -13.03
CA PHE A 238 -5.10 -5.26 -12.79
C PHE A 238 -4.82 -6.10 -14.05
N ALA A 239 -3.55 -6.26 -14.40
CA ALA A 239 -3.14 -7.11 -15.50
C ALA A 239 -1.90 -7.92 -15.11
N THR A 240 -1.89 -9.21 -15.43
CA THR A 240 -0.75 -10.10 -15.14
C THR A 240 0.49 -9.72 -15.93
N ALA A 241 0.34 -9.13 -17.12
CA ALA A 241 1.44 -8.63 -17.92
C ALA A 241 2.26 -7.53 -17.21
N ASP A 242 1.64 -6.81 -16.27
CA ASP A 242 2.35 -5.79 -15.49
C ASP A 242 3.41 -6.41 -14.59
N LEU A 243 3.16 -7.60 -14.01
CA LEU A 243 4.13 -8.30 -13.17
C LEU A 243 5.39 -8.65 -13.95
N THR A 244 5.24 -9.07 -15.20
CA THR A 244 6.38 -9.30 -16.12
C THR A 244 7.14 -8.00 -16.41
N ALA A 245 6.45 -6.89 -16.67
CA ALA A 245 7.11 -5.61 -16.93
C ALA A 245 7.82 -5.04 -15.70
N ILE A 246 7.20 -5.17 -14.52
CA ILE A 246 7.79 -4.81 -13.22
C ILE A 246 9.04 -5.65 -12.96
N ASP A 247 8.97 -6.96 -13.19
CA ASP A 247 10.11 -7.86 -12.99
C ASP A 247 11.28 -7.51 -13.91
N LEU A 248 11.01 -7.21 -15.19
CA LEU A 248 12.02 -6.72 -16.12
C LEU A 248 12.69 -5.42 -15.63
N ALA A 249 11.89 -4.48 -15.12
CA ALA A 249 12.41 -3.24 -14.57
C ALA A 249 13.29 -3.47 -13.31
N CYS A 250 12.89 -4.37 -12.41
CA CYS A 250 13.65 -4.73 -11.22
C CYS A 250 14.95 -5.48 -11.57
N LYS A 251 14.91 -6.44 -12.51
CA LYS A 251 16.10 -7.15 -13.00
C LYS A 251 17.09 -6.21 -13.69
N ALA A 252 16.62 -5.20 -14.41
CA ALA A 252 17.50 -4.15 -14.94
C ALA A 252 18.21 -3.36 -13.83
N GLN A 253 17.57 -3.17 -12.67
CA GLN A 253 18.22 -2.57 -11.49
C GLN A 253 19.24 -3.52 -10.83
N ASP A 254 18.95 -4.82 -10.76
CA ASP A 254 19.91 -5.85 -10.26
C ASP A 254 21.19 -5.88 -11.12
N THR A 255 21.07 -5.88 -12.45
CA THR A 255 22.21 -5.77 -13.37
C THR A 255 23.06 -4.52 -13.10
N GLY A 256 22.42 -3.43 -12.66
CA GLY A 256 23.09 -2.20 -12.24
C GLY A 256 23.53 -2.16 -10.78
N HIS A 257 23.66 -3.32 -10.11
CA HIS A 257 24.07 -3.52 -8.72
C HIS A 257 23.18 -2.85 -7.66
N LYS A 258 21.92 -2.59 -8.00
CA LYS A 258 20.94 -1.94 -7.13
C LYS A 258 19.64 -2.76 -7.04
N PRO A 259 19.72 -4.05 -6.67
CA PRO A 259 18.57 -4.94 -6.67
C PRO A 259 17.53 -4.54 -5.63
N LEU A 260 16.26 -4.76 -5.99
CA LEU A 260 15.07 -4.57 -5.18
C LEU A 260 13.97 -5.56 -5.61
N ILE A 261 12.94 -5.71 -4.77
CA ILE A 261 11.68 -6.37 -5.12
C ILE A 261 10.55 -5.36 -5.27
N ALA A 262 9.47 -5.75 -5.94
CA ALA A 262 8.30 -4.91 -6.15
C ALA A 262 7.01 -5.55 -5.62
N LEU A 263 6.18 -4.71 -5.01
CA LEU A 263 4.84 -5.03 -4.55
C LEU A 263 3.83 -4.31 -5.43
N TYR A 264 2.87 -5.03 -5.98
CA TYR A 264 1.94 -4.51 -6.97
C TYR A 264 0.49 -4.61 -6.49
N GLY A 265 -0.14 -3.44 -6.29
CA GLY A 265 -1.57 -3.32 -6.04
C GLY A 265 -2.23 -2.56 -7.19
N ALA A 266 -3.30 -3.10 -7.76
CA ALA A 266 -4.02 -2.47 -8.86
C ALA A 266 -5.53 -2.65 -8.76
N ASP A 267 -6.26 -1.95 -9.64
CA ASP A 267 -7.71 -1.93 -9.64
C ASP A 267 -8.32 -3.27 -10.08
N LEU A 268 -8.99 -3.92 -9.13
CA LEU A 268 -9.83 -5.10 -9.28
C LEU A 268 -11.31 -4.78 -8.99
N SER A 269 -11.71 -3.51 -8.79
CA SER A 269 -13.09 -3.18 -8.42
C SER A 269 -14.13 -3.57 -9.47
N GLY A 270 -13.71 -3.70 -10.74
CA GLY A 270 -14.55 -4.20 -11.83
C GLY A 270 -14.63 -5.73 -11.94
N MET A 271 -13.88 -6.48 -11.12
CA MET A 271 -13.87 -7.95 -11.14
C MET A 271 -15.00 -8.53 -10.29
N ALA A 272 -15.99 -9.15 -10.94
CA ALA A 272 -17.13 -9.75 -10.24
C ALA A 272 -16.75 -10.98 -9.39
N ASP A 273 -15.88 -11.85 -9.90
CA ASP A 273 -15.50 -13.10 -9.24
C ASP A 273 -13.98 -13.16 -9.08
N ILE A 274 -13.52 -13.16 -7.82
CA ILE A 274 -12.10 -13.20 -7.48
C ILE A 274 -11.46 -14.55 -7.85
N SER A 275 -12.24 -15.62 -7.99
CA SER A 275 -11.74 -16.95 -8.39
C SER A 275 -11.30 -17.01 -9.86
N ALA A 276 -11.67 -16.02 -10.68
CA ALA A 276 -11.29 -15.93 -12.08
C ALA A 276 -9.92 -15.29 -12.33
N LEU A 277 -9.18 -14.96 -11.26
CA LEU A 277 -7.81 -14.48 -11.37
C LEU A 277 -6.90 -15.50 -12.06
N THR A 278 -6.04 -15.02 -12.95
CA THR A 278 -5.12 -15.86 -13.71
C THR A 278 -3.99 -16.41 -12.83
N ASP A 279 -3.52 -17.62 -13.13
CA ASP A 279 -2.40 -18.26 -12.46
C ASP A 279 -1.10 -17.48 -12.63
N LEU A 280 -0.55 -16.95 -11.53
CA LEU A 280 0.75 -16.27 -11.56
C LEU A 280 1.93 -17.23 -11.44
N SER A 281 1.70 -18.51 -11.08
CA SER A 281 2.77 -19.51 -11.00
C SER A 281 3.34 -19.88 -12.37
N LEU A 282 2.62 -19.53 -13.45
CA LEU A 282 3.03 -19.75 -14.84
C LEU A 282 3.94 -18.63 -15.37
N LEU A 283 4.13 -17.55 -14.62
CA LEU A 283 5.02 -16.46 -14.98
C LEU A 283 6.48 -16.75 -14.58
N SER A 284 7.38 -15.88 -14.99
CA SER A 284 8.80 -15.88 -14.60
C SER A 284 9.20 -14.59 -13.87
N ALA A 285 8.22 -13.93 -13.25
CA ALA A 285 8.36 -12.64 -12.59
C ALA A 285 8.76 -12.80 -11.12
N SER A 286 9.99 -13.26 -10.89
CA SER A 286 10.52 -13.63 -9.57
C SER A 286 10.74 -12.45 -8.61
N THR A 287 10.66 -11.21 -9.08
CA THR A 287 10.86 -10.02 -8.25
C THR A 287 9.58 -9.19 -8.04
N ALA A 288 8.43 -9.68 -8.51
CA ALA A 288 7.15 -8.97 -8.43
C ALA A 288 6.10 -9.78 -7.65
N SER A 289 5.44 -9.14 -6.68
CA SER A 289 4.37 -9.73 -5.86
C SER A 289 3.03 -9.04 -6.14
N ALA A 290 1.95 -9.80 -6.29
CA ALA A 290 0.61 -9.27 -6.53
C ALA A 290 -0.23 -9.25 -5.24
N ILE A 291 -0.70 -8.07 -4.86
CA ILE A 291 -1.49 -7.85 -3.65
C ILE A 291 -2.96 -7.71 -4.03
N ILE A 292 -3.80 -8.58 -3.47
CA ILE A 292 -5.25 -8.55 -3.66
C ILE A 292 -6.03 -8.40 -2.35
N ALA A 293 -5.36 -8.26 -1.21
CA ALA A 293 -6.02 -7.93 0.06
C ALA A 293 -6.44 -6.48 0.13
N GLN A 294 -7.54 -6.20 0.81
CA GLN A 294 -8.03 -4.88 1.17
C GLN A 294 -8.65 -4.89 2.56
N ASP A 295 -8.70 -3.73 3.20
CA ASP A 295 -9.56 -3.52 4.36
C ASP A 295 -11.06 -3.52 3.96
N GLY A 296 -11.87 -4.16 4.78
CA GLY A 296 -13.31 -4.35 4.58
C GLY A 296 -14.21 -3.66 5.60
N GLY A 297 -13.68 -2.86 6.53
CA GLY A 297 -14.48 -2.32 7.64
C GLY A 297 -14.13 -0.92 8.16
N ALA A 298 -13.01 -0.34 7.74
CA ALA A 298 -12.47 0.90 8.27
C ALA A 298 -12.12 1.89 7.13
N VAL A 299 -10.96 2.56 7.19
CA VAL A 299 -10.59 3.64 6.27
C VAL A 299 -10.45 3.11 4.85
N GLY A 300 -9.80 1.96 4.64
CA GLY A 300 -9.67 1.36 3.33
C GLY A 300 -11.02 0.98 2.71
N ALA A 301 -11.96 0.46 3.50
CA ALA A 301 -13.32 0.17 3.03
C ALA A 301 -14.14 1.42 2.69
N ALA A 302 -13.99 2.49 3.49
CA ALA A 302 -14.60 3.79 3.18
C ALA A 302 -14.02 4.37 1.89
N LEU A 303 -12.69 4.34 1.72
CA LEU A 303 -12.02 4.81 0.52
C LEU A 303 -12.44 4.02 -0.72
N TYR A 304 -12.59 2.70 -0.64
CA TYR A 304 -13.09 1.88 -1.73
C TYR A 304 -14.46 2.37 -2.24
N GLN A 305 -15.37 2.69 -1.31
CA GLN A 305 -16.70 3.22 -1.62
C GLN A 305 -16.67 4.66 -2.16
N THR A 306 -15.80 5.53 -1.61
CA THR A 306 -15.75 6.95 -2.01
C THR A 306 -14.90 7.20 -3.24
N PHE A 307 -13.95 6.32 -3.55
CA PHE A 307 -13.02 6.40 -4.68
C PHE A 307 -13.50 5.55 -5.88
N GLY A 308 -14.21 4.45 -5.63
CA GLY A 308 -14.75 3.55 -6.67
C GLY A 308 -13.71 2.62 -7.31
N LYS A 309 -12.55 2.47 -6.68
CA LYS A 309 -11.42 1.67 -7.15
C LYS A 309 -10.87 0.85 -6.00
N SER A 310 -10.17 -0.23 -6.33
CA SER A 310 -9.44 -0.99 -5.31
C SER A 310 -8.45 -0.10 -4.59
N ILE A 311 -8.46 -0.17 -3.27
CA ILE A 311 -7.50 0.51 -2.41
C ILE A 311 -6.33 -0.43 -2.13
N THR A 312 -6.59 -1.71 -1.89
CA THR A 312 -5.58 -2.72 -1.50
C THR A 312 -4.90 -2.45 -0.15
N THR A 313 -4.05 -3.40 0.29
CA THR A 313 -3.20 -3.31 1.49
C THR A 313 -1.74 -2.97 1.15
N LEU A 314 -1.46 -2.44 -0.05
CA LEU A 314 -0.09 -2.16 -0.53
C LEU A 314 0.79 -1.43 0.49
N GLY A 315 0.28 -0.35 1.08
CA GLY A 315 1.00 0.44 2.09
C GLY A 315 1.36 -0.39 3.32
N ALA A 316 0.40 -1.18 3.82
CA ALA A 316 0.61 -2.06 4.96
C ALA A 316 1.62 -3.18 4.64
N GLN A 317 1.51 -3.82 3.46
CA GLN A 317 2.47 -4.85 3.05
C GLN A 317 3.88 -4.29 2.87
N LEU A 318 4.02 -3.11 2.26
CA LEU A 318 5.31 -2.43 2.12
C LEU A 318 5.92 -2.09 3.49
N GLY A 319 5.08 -1.70 4.45
CA GLY A 319 5.48 -1.47 5.85
C GLY A 319 5.96 -2.76 6.52
N ALA A 320 5.24 -3.87 6.34
CA ALA A 320 5.62 -5.18 6.86
C ALA A 320 6.96 -5.67 6.26
N THR A 321 7.14 -5.52 4.95
CA THR A 321 8.41 -5.82 4.26
C THR A 321 9.56 -4.96 4.79
N ALA A 322 9.33 -3.68 5.06
CA ALA A 322 10.34 -2.78 5.64
C ALA A 322 10.62 -3.03 7.14
N LEU A 323 9.70 -3.70 7.85
CA LEU A 323 9.87 -4.14 9.24
C LEU A 323 10.60 -5.48 9.33
N ALA A 324 10.40 -6.37 8.35
CA ALA A 324 11.00 -7.68 8.29
C ALA A 324 12.52 -7.61 8.06
N LYS A 325 13.27 -8.46 8.80
CA LYS A 325 14.61 -8.85 8.38
C LYS A 325 14.55 -9.49 6.99
N VAL A 326 15.68 -9.54 6.28
CA VAL A 326 15.66 -9.99 4.88
C VAL A 326 15.15 -11.42 4.70
N ASN A 327 15.34 -12.30 5.68
CA ASN A 327 14.95 -13.71 5.68
C ASN A 327 13.59 -14.00 6.32
N GLU A 328 12.91 -13.00 6.88
CA GLU A 328 11.62 -13.22 7.54
C GLU A 328 10.46 -13.07 6.55
N ASP A 329 9.60 -14.09 6.52
CA ASP A 329 8.33 -14.03 5.82
C ASP A 329 7.36 -13.09 6.57
N ILE A 330 6.73 -12.17 5.83
CA ILE A 330 5.70 -11.25 6.33
C ILE A 330 4.43 -11.97 6.79
N ALA A 331 4.27 -13.26 6.48
CA ALA A 331 3.21 -14.12 6.99
C ALA A 331 3.51 -14.72 8.38
N TRP A 332 4.69 -14.43 8.97
CA TRP A 332 5.03 -14.97 10.29
C TRP A 332 4.07 -14.46 11.39
N VAL A 333 3.17 -15.34 11.81
CA VAL A 333 2.03 -15.06 12.72
C VAL A 333 2.44 -14.45 14.06
N GLN A 334 3.60 -14.82 14.60
CA GLN A 334 4.06 -14.28 15.88
C GLN A 334 4.48 -12.80 15.77
N LYS A 335 4.88 -12.34 14.58
CA LYS A 335 5.51 -11.04 14.37
C LYS A 335 4.63 -10.05 13.62
N PHE A 336 3.91 -10.50 12.59
CA PHE A 336 3.26 -9.61 11.63
C PHE A 336 1.74 -9.64 11.72
N ASN A 337 1.19 -9.09 12.81
CA ASN A 337 -0.24 -8.76 12.83
C ASN A 337 -0.45 -7.44 12.07
N ILE A 338 -1.20 -7.50 10.97
CA ILE A 338 -1.48 -6.35 10.09
C ILE A 338 -2.60 -5.49 10.66
N SER A 339 -3.54 -6.08 11.40
CA SER A 339 -4.64 -5.36 12.04
C SER A 339 -4.14 -4.49 13.20
N ASN A 340 -4.73 -3.30 13.35
CA ASN A 340 -4.58 -2.46 14.54
C ASN A 340 -5.82 -2.51 15.47
N GLY A 341 -6.74 -3.47 15.24
CA GLY A 341 -8.03 -3.57 15.92
C GLY A 341 -9.18 -2.81 15.24
N THR A 342 -8.86 -2.01 14.21
CA THR A 342 -9.84 -1.28 13.39
C THR A 342 -9.55 -1.48 11.91
N GLU A 343 -8.40 -0.98 11.44
CA GLU A 343 -7.92 -1.13 10.06
C GLU A 343 -7.38 -2.54 9.84
N CYS A 344 -7.75 -3.14 8.70
CA CYS A 344 -7.45 -4.53 8.36
C CYS A 344 -7.98 -5.54 9.39
N GLU A 345 -8.98 -5.17 10.20
CA GLU A 345 -9.65 -6.11 11.11
C GLU A 345 -10.76 -6.87 10.38
N THR A 346 -11.54 -6.18 9.55
CA THR A 346 -12.47 -6.83 8.62
C THR A 346 -11.74 -7.04 7.30
N LEU A 347 -11.65 -8.29 6.86
CA LEU A 347 -10.90 -8.63 5.65
C LEU A 347 -11.78 -8.57 4.40
N ALA A 348 -11.23 -8.04 3.33
CA ALA A 348 -11.82 -8.06 2.00
C ALA A 348 -10.77 -8.35 0.93
N PHE A 349 -11.21 -8.80 -0.23
CA PHE A 349 -10.41 -8.74 -1.44
C PHE A 349 -10.50 -7.35 -2.07
N ALA A 350 -9.53 -7.02 -2.94
CA ALA A 350 -9.44 -5.75 -3.65
C ALA A 350 -10.66 -5.48 -4.56
N ASN A 351 -11.41 -6.51 -4.95
CA ASN A 351 -12.68 -6.34 -5.67
C ASN A 351 -13.86 -5.98 -4.74
N GLY A 352 -13.66 -5.88 -3.43
CA GLY A 352 -14.68 -5.53 -2.44
C GLY A 352 -15.42 -6.71 -1.81
N VAL A 353 -15.17 -7.95 -2.24
CA VAL A 353 -15.78 -9.14 -1.62
C VAL A 353 -15.21 -9.34 -0.23
N LEU A 354 -16.09 -9.36 0.78
CA LEU A 354 -15.71 -9.59 2.18
C LEU A 354 -15.32 -11.04 2.40
N PHE A 355 -14.37 -11.29 3.30
CA PHE A 355 -14.01 -12.65 3.72
C PHE A 355 -15.14 -13.40 4.45
N SER A 356 -16.11 -12.65 4.99
CA SER A 356 -17.32 -13.22 5.58
C SER A 356 -18.38 -13.62 4.55
N ASP A 357 -18.15 -13.35 3.26
CA ASP A 357 -19.06 -13.77 2.20
C ASP A 357 -19.06 -15.31 2.08
N PRO A 358 -20.23 -15.97 1.96
CA PRO A 358 -20.31 -17.43 1.86
C PRO A 358 -19.55 -18.05 0.67
N SER A 359 -19.27 -17.27 -0.37
CA SER A 359 -18.45 -17.72 -1.51
C SER A 359 -16.96 -17.85 -1.17
N VAL A 360 -16.49 -17.20 -0.10
CA VAL A 360 -15.10 -17.25 0.35
C VAL A 360 -14.90 -18.48 1.23
N THR A 361 -14.56 -19.59 0.57
CA THR A 361 -14.29 -20.88 1.22
C THR A 361 -12.79 -21.13 1.41
N ASP A 362 -12.41 -22.04 2.30
CA ASP A 362 -11.01 -22.48 2.44
C ASP A 362 -10.42 -23.00 1.12
N ASN A 363 -11.24 -23.62 0.27
CA ASN A 363 -10.83 -24.07 -1.06
C ASN A 363 -10.47 -22.88 -1.96
N LEU A 364 -11.24 -21.80 -1.93
CA LEU A 364 -10.92 -20.58 -2.68
C LEU A 364 -9.63 -19.95 -2.15
N LEU A 365 -9.45 -19.88 -0.83
CA LEU A 365 -8.21 -19.33 -0.24
C LEU A 365 -6.98 -20.16 -0.63
N ASN A 366 -7.07 -21.50 -0.57
CA ASN A 366 -6.00 -22.39 -1.01
C ASN A 366 -5.73 -22.26 -2.51
N TYR A 367 -6.78 -22.09 -3.32
CA TYR A 367 -6.64 -21.83 -4.75
C TYR A 367 -5.88 -20.52 -4.99
N LEU A 368 -6.31 -19.39 -4.42
CA LEU A 368 -5.66 -18.09 -4.60
C LEU A 368 -4.20 -18.09 -4.12
N ASP A 369 -3.89 -18.80 -3.04
CA ASP A 369 -2.51 -18.98 -2.56
C ASP A 369 -1.66 -19.80 -3.55
N ALA A 370 -2.20 -20.90 -4.07
CA ALA A 370 -1.54 -21.69 -5.12
C ALA A 370 -1.31 -20.89 -6.41
N GLN A 371 -2.23 -19.97 -6.74
CA GLN A 371 -2.10 -19.01 -7.83
C GLN A 371 -1.15 -17.83 -7.52
N ARG A 372 -0.49 -17.86 -6.35
CA ARG A 372 0.58 -16.95 -5.91
C ARG A 372 0.14 -15.52 -5.60
N TYR A 373 -1.14 -15.30 -5.30
CA TYR A 373 -1.62 -14.00 -4.83
C TYR A 373 -1.35 -13.81 -3.34
N VAL A 374 -1.15 -12.56 -2.93
CA VAL A 374 -1.01 -12.17 -1.53
C VAL A 374 -2.29 -11.51 -1.03
N PHE A 375 -2.86 -12.07 0.04
CA PHE A 375 -4.07 -11.61 0.71
C PHE A 375 -3.97 -11.80 2.23
N LEU A 376 -4.93 -11.25 2.98
CA LEU A 376 -5.00 -11.37 4.43
C LEU A 376 -5.88 -12.55 4.82
N ARG A 377 -5.56 -13.24 5.90
CA ARG A 377 -6.38 -14.30 6.50
C ARG A 377 -6.43 -14.15 8.02
N LYS A 378 -7.38 -14.84 8.63
CA LYS A 378 -7.44 -15.05 10.09
C LYS A 378 -7.17 -16.51 10.43
N TYR A 379 -6.75 -16.75 11.68
CA TYR A 379 -6.61 -18.09 12.24
C TYR A 379 -7.66 -18.31 13.32
N VAL A 380 -8.28 -19.49 13.34
CA VAL A 380 -9.25 -19.85 14.38
C VAL A 380 -8.53 -19.90 15.73
N GLY A 381 -9.07 -19.21 16.73
CA GLY A 381 -8.50 -19.18 18.08
C GLY A 381 -7.30 -18.24 18.26
N TYR A 382 -6.95 -17.43 17.26
CA TYR A 382 -5.90 -16.42 17.38
C TYR A 382 -6.37 -15.08 16.79
N SER A 383 -6.30 -14.02 17.58
CA SER A 383 -6.73 -12.68 17.13
C SER A 383 -5.66 -12.04 16.24
N GLY A 384 -6.12 -11.31 15.22
CA GLY A 384 -5.28 -10.61 14.27
C GLY A 384 -5.57 -11.00 12.83
N SER A 385 -4.88 -10.30 11.94
CA SER A 385 -4.97 -10.45 10.49
C SER A 385 -3.57 -10.60 9.92
N PHE A 386 -3.33 -11.64 9.15
CA PHE A 386 -1.99 -12.04 8.71
C PHE A 386 -1.98 -12.22 7.20
N PHE A 387 -0.88 -11.89 6.53
CA PHE A 387 -0.72 -12.28 5.13
C PHE A 387 -0.71 -13.80 5.01
N ASN A 388 -1.21 -14.34 3.89
CA ASN A 388 -1.15 -15.78 3.60
C ASN A 388 0.28 -16.25 3.34
N SER A 389 1.09 -15.43 2.67
CA SER A 389 2.45 -15.74 2.24
C SER A 389 3.12 -14.46 1.69
N PHE A 390 4.42 -14.51 1.42
CA PHE A 390 5.15 -13.53 0.63
C PHE A 390 5.40 -14.00 -0.82
N ASN A 391 4.34 -14.40 -1.53
CA ASN A 391 4.43 -14.99 -2.86
C ASN A 391 4.93 -14.00 -3.94
N MET A 392 5.92 -14.43 -4.74
CA MET A 392 6.31 -13.81 -6.02
C MET A 392 5.58 -14.48 -7.20
N ALA A 393 5.39 -13.75 -8.29
CA ALA A 393 4.73 -14.16 -9.52
C ALA A 393 5.61 -15.08 -10.39
N VAL A 394 5.94 -16.24 -9.84
CA VAL A 394 6.74 -17.29 -10.45
C VAL A 394 6.32 -18.65 -9.88
N SER A 395 6.68 -19.73 -10.56
CA SER A 395 6.50 -21.10 -10.07
C SER A 395 6.98 -21.26 -8.63
N VAL A 396 6.20 -21.99 -7.82
CA VAL A 396 6.56 -22.36 -6.44
C VAL A 396 7.86 -23.17 -6.35
N SER A 397 8.25 -23.83 -7.45
CA SER A 397 9.50 -24.60 -7.54
C SER A 397 10.74 -23.73 -7.76
N SER A 398 10.59 -22.41 -7.92
CA SER A 398 11.72 -21.50 -8.05
C SER A 398 12.32 -21.19 -6.69
N ASP A 399 13.65 -21.14 -6.61
CA ASP A 399 14.36 -20.65 -5.42
C ASP A 399 14.04 -19.18 -5.10
N TYR A 400 13.45 -18.45 -6.05
CA TYR A 400 13.04 -17.05 -5.92
C TYR A 400 11.52 -16.92 -5.86
N ALA A 401 10.83 -17.96 -5.42
CA ALA A 401 9.39 -17.98 -5.24
C ALA A 401 8.93 -17.00 -4.14
N TYR A 402 9.75 -16.66 -3.15
CA TYR A 402 9.30 -15.85 -2.02
C TYR A 402 10.10 -14.56 -1.86
N GLY A 403 9.45 -13.55 -1.28
CA GLY A 403 10.01 -12.21 -1.16
C GLY A 403 11.21 -12.15 -0.24
N GLU A 404 11.20 -12.90 0.85
CA GLU A 404 12.31 -13.00 1.80
C GLU A 404 13.54 -13.71 1.19
N ASP A 405 13.35 -14.74 0.37
CA ASP A 405 14.46 -15.40 -0.36
C ASP A 405 15.12 -14.41 -1.33
N ASN A 406 14.30 -13.67 -2.09
CA ASN A 406 14.78 -12.60 -2.97
C ASN A 406 15.51 -11.51 -2.20
N ARG A 407 14.97 -11.03 -1.07
CA ARG A 407 15.64 -9.98 -0.27
C ARG A 407 16.97 -10.46 0.30
N THR A 408 17.04 -11.71 0.74
CA THR A 408 18.24 -12.33 1.31
C THR A 408 19.34 -12.44 0.26
N ILE A 409 19.06 -13.03 -0.91
CA ILE A 409 20.07 -13.15 -1.97
C ILE A 409 20.50 -11.79 -2.52
N GLN A 410 19.57 -10.83 -2.62
CA GLN A 410 19.88 -9.47 -3.07
C GLN A 410 20.79 -8.73 -2.07
N LYS A 411 20.64 -8.97 -0.75
CA LYS A 411 21.55 -8.43 0.27
C LYS A 411 22.96 -9.01 0.13
N ALA A 412 23.08 -10.32 -0.04
CA ALA A 412 24.35 -10.98 -0.30
C ALA A 412 25.04 -10.43 -1.55
N LYS A 413 24.32 -10.33 -2.68
CA LYS A 413 24.83 -9.75 -3.94
C LYS A 413 25.43 -8.35 -3.74
N ARG A 414 24.70 -7.47 -3.04
CA ARG A 414 25.16 -6.09 -2.77
C ARG A 414 26.44 -6.06 -1.94
N GLY A 415 26.51 -6.87 -0.88
CA GLY A 415 27.67 -6.91 0.00
C GLY A 415 28.92 -7.50 -0.65
N ILE A 416 28.75 -8.58 -1.42
CA ILE A 416 29.83 -9.19 -2.21
C ILE A 416 30.33 -8.20 -3.26
N TYR A 417 29.43 -7.53 -3.99
CA TYR A 417 29.81 -6.52 -4.98
C TYR A 417 30.64 -5.39 -4.36
N ALA A 418 30.17 -4.81 -3.23
CA ALA A 418 30.88 -3.72 -2.56
C ALA A 418 32.31 -4.10 -2.15
N SER A 419 32.52 -5.37 -1.78
CA SER A 419 33.82 -5.87 -1.34
C SER A 419 34.72 -6.23 -2.55
N LEU A 420 34.20 -6.94 -3.54
CA LEU A 420 34.95 -7.35 -4.73
C LEU A 420 35.28 -6.18 -5.67
N LEU A 421 34.52 -5.08 -5.61
CA LEU A 421 34.82 -3.88 -6.42
C LEU A 421 36.23 -3.34 -6.16
N LEU A 422 36.74 -3.48 -4.94
CA LEU A 422 38.08 -3.01 -4.55
C LEU A 422 39.23 -3.80 -5.19
N VAL A 423 38.97 -5.02 -5.68
CA VAL A 423 39.97 -5.89 -6.30
C VAL A 423 39.83 -5.99 -7.82
N LEU A 424 38.80 -5.36 -8.38
CA LEU A 424 38.61 -5.28 -9.82
C LEU A 424 39.80 -4.56 -10.49
N ASN A 425 40.30 -5.13 -11.59
CA ASN A 425 41.52 -4.69 -12.30
C ASN A 425 42.81 -4.78 -11.47
N GLY A 426 42.78 -5.47 -10.33
CA GLY A 426 43.96 -5.80 -9.54
C GLY A 426 44.78 -6.93 -10.18
N PRO A 427 46.09 -7.03 -9.87
CA PRO A 427 46.93 -8.13 -10.34
C PRO A 427 46.53 -9.44 -9.69
N LEU A 428 46.46 -10.52 -10.49
CA LEU A 428 46.27 -11.88 -10.02
C LEU A 428 47.60 -12.63 -10.12
N VAL A 429 48.17 -13.02 -8.97
CA VAL A 429 49.45 -13.75 -8.95
C VAL A 429 49.20 -15.22 -9.29
N LEU A 430 50.00 -15.74 -10.21
CA LEU A 430 49.94 -17.12 -10.69
C LEU A 430 51.15 -17.91 -10.23
N ASN A 431 50.97 -19.23 -10.12
CA ASN A 431 52.04 -20.19 -9.98
C ASN A 431 52.77 -20.39 -11.32
N ALA A 432 53.92 -21.06 -11.29
CA ALA A 432 54.69 -21.38 -12.50
C ALA A 432 53.93 -22.29 -13.48
N ASP A 433 52.95 -23.07 -13.00
CA ASP A 433 52.08 -23.92 -13.81
C ASP A 433 50.89 -23.17 -14.43
N GLY A 434 50.78 -21.86 -14.18
CA GLY A 434 49.71 -20.99 -14.71
C GLY A 434 48.42 -20.97 -13.88
N THR A 435 48.34 -21.73 -12.78
CA THR A 435 47.21 -21.69 -11.85
C THR A 435 47.26 -20.48 -10.93
N LEU A 436 46.12 -20.06 -10.37
CA LEU A 436 46.07 -19.01 -9.35
C LEU A 436 46.88 -19.43 -8.10
N SER A 437 47.72 -18.53 -7.59
CA SER A 437 48.49 -18.82 -6.37
C SER A 437 47.58 -18.99 -5.17
N ALA A 438 47.99 -19.82 -4.19
CA ALA A 438 47.22 -20.05 -2.97
C ALA A 438 46.94 -18.75 -2.18
N ASN A 439 47.87 -17.79 -2.21
CA ASN A 439 47.69 -16.48 -1.58
C ASN A 439 46.63 -15.65 -2.32
N THR A 440 46.60 -15.69 -3.65
CA THR A 440 45.58 -15.01 -4.46
C THR A 440 44.20 -15.57 -4.14
N LEU A 441 44.07 -16.90 -4.07
CA LEU A 441 42.81 -17.58 -3.75
C LEU A 441 42.30 -17.19 -2.36
N ALA A 442 43.13 -17.32 -1.32
CA ALA A 442 42.76 -16.96 0.05
C ALA A 442 42.38 -15.48 0.19
N TYR A 443 43.07 -14.59 -0.53
CA TYR A 443 42.73 -13.18 -0.58
C TYR A 443 41.35 -12.94 -1.22
N LEU A 444 41.08 -13.55 -2.38
CA LEU A 444 39.79 -13.40 -3.06
C LEU A 444 38.63 -13.97 -2.23
N GLU A 445 38.83 -15.12 -1.59
CA GLU A 445 37.86 -15.71 -0.66
C GLU A 445 37.54 -14.73 0.48
N THR A 446 38.57 -14.19 1.15
CA THR A 446 38.39 -13.21 2.24
C THR A 446 37.75 -11.89 1.79
N MET A 447 37.79 -11.56 0.50
CA MET A 447 37.05 -10.42 -0.04
C MET A 447 35.56 -10.71 -0.26
N THR A 448 35.13 -11.97 -0.33
CA THR A 448 33.71 -12.33 -0.48
C THR A 448 32.96 -12.52 0.83
N THR A 449 33.67 -12.78 1.92
CA THR A 449 33.08 -13.17 3.21
C THR A 449 32.53 -12.05 4.09
N PRO A 450 33.01 -10.78 4.12
CA PRO A 450 32.70 -9.86 5.21
C PRO A 450 31.22 -9.57 5.42
N ASN A 451 30.47 -9.40 4.32
CA ASN A 451 29.02 -9.22 4.38
C ASN A 451 28.29 -10.51 4.76
N LEU A 452 28.72 -11.65 4.22
CA LEU A 452 28.10 -12.95 4.51
C LEU A 452 28.31 -13.36 5.97
N ASP A 453 29.49 -13.08 6.53
CA ASP A 453 29.77 -13.23 7.97
C ASP A 453 28.82 -12.40 8.83
N GLN A 454 28.51 -11.17 8.39
CA GLN A 454 27.55 -10.33 9.08
C GLN A 454 26.13 -10.90 8.97
N MET A 455 25.74 -11.40 7.81
CA MET A 455 24.42 -12.04 7.61
C MET A 455 24.26 -13.31 8.47
N VAL A 456 25.31 -14.11 8.63
CA VAL A 456 25.30 -15.26 9.57
C VAL A 456 25.14 -14.77 11.01
N ARG A 457 25.90 -13.76 11.43
CA ARG A 457 25.80 -13.18 12.78
C ARG A 457 24.41 -12.60 13.08
N ASP A 458 23.77 -12.01 12.09
CA ASP A 458 22.44 -11.41 12.21
C ASP A 458 21.29 -12.43 12.15
N GLY A 459 21.63 -13.70 11.87
CA GLY A 459 20.68 -14.80 11.69
C GLY A 459 19.81 -14.59 10.45
N GLU A 460 20.43 -14.19 9.34
CA GLU A 460 19.78 -13.98 8.04
C GLU A 460 20.06 -15.12 7.05
N ILE A 461 21.17 -15.84 7.24
CA ILE A 461 21.54 -17.05 6.49
C ILE A 461 22.16 -18.06 7.46
N SER A 462 22.01 -19.34 7.16
CA SER A 462 22.52 -20.43 7.99
C SER A 462 24.00 -20.71 7.76
N ALA A 463 24.46 -20.68 6.50
CA ALA A 463 25.85 -20.90 6.13
C ALA A 463 26.16 -20.35 4.72
N TYR A 464 27.43 -20.25 4.38
CA TYR A 464 27.87 -19.93 3.02
C TYR A 464 29.26 -20.52 2.72
N GLN A 465 29.61 -20.62 1.44
CA GLN A 465 30.92 -21.05 0.99
C GLN A 465 31.30 -20.38 -0.36
N PRO A 466 32.37 -19.56 -0.40
CA PRO A 466 32.99 -19.19 -1.67
C PRO A 466 33.83 -20.34 -2.22
N VAL A 467 33.78 -20.54 -3.53
CA VAL A 467 34.50 -21.58 -4.27
C VAL A 467 35.14 -20.93 -5.50
N ILE A 468 36.45 -21.04 -5.61
CA ILE A 468 37.24 -20.52 -6.72
C ILE A 468 38.06 -21.68 -7.31
N ASP A 469 37.85 -21.97 -8.60
CA ASP A 469 38.71 -22.93 -9.30
C ASP A 469 40.09 -22.29 -9.56
N SER A 470 41.15 -22.92 -9.09
CA SER A 470 42.52 -22.45 -9.26
C SER A 470 43.02 -22.57 -10.71
N ALA A 471 42.40 -23.43 -11.53
CA ALA A 471 42.82 -23.72 -12.90
C ALA A 471 42.24 -22.74 -13.94
N GLN A 472 41.52 -21.72 -13.52
CA GLN A 472 40.94 -20.72 -14.42
C GLN A 472 42.02 -19.95 -15.19
N ASN A 473 41.91 -19.91 -16.52
CA ASN A 473 42.83 -19.16 -17.37
C ASN A 473 42.50 -17.64 -17.37
N VAL A 474 42.82 -16.98 -16.27
CA VAL A 474 42.57 -15.54 -16.08
C VAL A 474 43.50 -14.68 -16.95
N SER A 475 44.69 -15.16 -17.28
CA SER A 475 45.69 -14.44 -18.08
C SER A 475 45.23 -14.21 -19.52
N SER A 476 44.53 -15.19 -20.10
CA SER A 476 44.04 -15.10 -21.48
C SER A 476 42.62 -14.52 -21.55
N THR A 477 41.77 -14.78 -20.56
CA THR A 477 40.36 -14.39 -20.60
C THR A 477 40.10 -13.04 -19.94
N GLY A 478 40.99 -12.60 -19.03
CA GLY A 478 40.75 -11.45 -18.16
C GLY A 478 39.57 -11.64 -17.19
N THR A 479 39.01 -12.85 -17.09
CA THR A 479 37.78 -13.14 -16.34
C THR A 479 38.08 -14.09 -15.19
N LEU A 480 37.74 -13.67 -13.98
CA LEU A 480 37.77 -14.48 -12.77
C LEU A 480 36.34 -14.86 -12.38
N VAL A 481 36.07 -16.15 -12.23
CA VAL A 481 34.79 -16.69 -11.77
C VAL A 481 34.93 -17.10 -10.31
N ILE A 482 34.04 -16.56 -9.48
CA ILE A 482 33.88 -16.94 -8.08
C ILE A 482 32.45 -17.44 -7.90
N THR A 483 32.30 -18.67 -7.42
CA THR A 483 30.99 -19.23 -7.07
C THR A 483 30.77 -19.05 -5.58
N VAL A 484 29.64 -18.46 -5.18
CA VAL A 484 29.26 -18.39 -3.76
C VAL A 484 28.01 -19.22 -3.55
N GLN A 485 28.09 -20.21 -2.67
CA GLN A 485 26.97 -21.02 -2.23
C GLN A 485 26.44 -20.47 -0.92
N ILE A 486 25.12 -20.34 -0.78
CA ILE A 486 24.47 -19.81 0.42
C ILE A 486 23.40 -20.82 0.84
N VAL A 487 23.36 -21.15 2.13
CA VAL A 487 22.29 -21.89 2.76
C VAL A 487 21.38 -20.88 3.45
N ALA A 488 20.21 -20.63 2.86
CA ALA A 488 19.19 -19.75 3.41
C ALA A 488 18.53 -20.36 4.65
N ASP A 489 17.95 -19.52 5.51
CA ASP A 489 17.14 -19.99 6.63
C ASP A 489 15.80 -20.55 6.14
N GLY A 490 15.38 -21.67 6.70
CA GLY A 490 14.10 -22.27 6.35
C GLY A 490 12.92 -21.55 7.02
N VAL A 491 11.86 -21.28 6.25
CA VAL A 491 10.58 -20.77 6.76
C VAL A 491 9.56 -21.90 6.80
N ALA A 492 9.03 -22.19 7.99
CA ALA A 492 8.04 -23.24 8.23
C ALA A 492 6.64 -22.82 7.76
N ARG A 493 6.35 -23.03 6.47
CA ARG A 493 5.03 -22.73 5.86
C ARG A 493 3.92 -23.69 6.27
N GLN A 494 4.29 -24.90 6.68
CA GLN A 494 3.36 -25.93 7.18
C GLN A 494 4.01 -26.66 8.36
N ILE A 495 3.25 -26.88 9.43
CA ILE A 495 3.67 -27.66 10.60
C ILE A 495 2.67 -28.79 10.77
N GLN A 496 3.15 -30.03 10.68
CA GLN A 496 2.34 -31.24 10.87
C GLN A 496 2.75 -31.93 12.16
N VAL A 497 1.78 -32.14 13.07
CA VAL A 497 1.99 -32.80 14.36
C VAL A 497 1.19 -34.10 14.39
N PRO A 498 1.79 -35.26 14.09
CA PRO A 498 1.10 -36.54 14.24
C PRO A 498 0.82 -36.78 15.73
N ILE A 499 -0.44 -37.05 16.06
CA ILE A 499 -0.88 -37.35 17.43
C ILE A 499 -1.65 -38.67 17.44
N SER A 500 -1.30 -39.56 18.36
CA SER A 500 -1.92 -40.87 18.52
C SER A 500 -2.01 -41.27 19.99
N TYR A 501 -2.99 -42.12 20.31
CA TYR A 501 -3.00 -42.83 21.59
C TYR A 501 -2.04 -44.01 21.51
N VAL A 502 -1.25 -44.21 22.56
CA VAL A 502 -0.38 -45.38 22.73
C VAL A 502 -0.71 -46.08 24.05
N GLN A 503 -0.49 -47.38 24.11
CA GLN A 503 -0.79 -48.19 25.31
C GLN A 503 0.18 -47.91 26.47
N SER A 504 1.40 -47.46 26.16
CA SER A 504 2.41 -47.01 27.12
C SER A 504 3.39 -46.03 26.43
N LEU A 505 3.93 -45.07 27.18
CA LEU A 505 5.03 -44.21 26.73
C LEU A 505 6.36 -44.95 26.92
N SER A 506 7.26 -44.84 25.94
CA SER A 506 8.63 -45.39 25.98
C SER A 506 9.64 -44.37 26.48
#